data_AF-A0A1A8XWL5-F1
#
_entry.id   AF-A0A1A8XWL5-F1
#
_cell.length_a   1.000
_cell.length_b   1.000
_cell.length_c   1.000
_cell.angle_alpha   90.00
_cell.angle_beta   90.00
_cell.angle_gamma   90.00
#
_symmetry.space_group_name_H-M   'P 1'
#
loop_
_entity.id
_entity.type
_entity.pdbx_description
1 polymer ?
#
loop_
_entity_poly.entity_id
_entity_poly.type
_entity_poly.pdbx_seq_one_letter_code
_entity_poly.pdbx_strand_id
1 'polypeptide(L)'
;MTTPAPPERPIAATRNDWRDLKPMTEMPVLMPLYIPFTEAQMANIRLGYVPVAMEEKWFAYFADSGLHIYRSWTGFYMFRIHFEPRADGWRATHAEINMDPAYFNGSLEEARGSLLAELGKAVIRYFDLDPDYYDGENLSCIVSEGLAGVSLQIGSLISKAVKDAHCDMEVLLERLQVLEAFVAAVLLGTNTVYMPGRTLKDYVWERAAAEVETDEGEVEERAADADEWRADEPEPEPGPSLHPRLDEHGKPVKLGHPSTPTKLSAWYDPGKTAMVIPDGPMPTEINGLPFLSWANAPTTDLEWKSVQGQMADLVEPTFHVGSGKHAAAGVVVEEADGRVWIVHPSNGFGGYSATFPKGRVDAAGLPLQAVAIREALEESGLQVQITGFLADSQRTMTTTRYYLARRVGGNPADMGWESQAVSLVPRAALASFLTNSKDAPLLKALLK
;
A
#
# COMPACT_ATOMS: atom_id res chain seq x y z
N MET A 1 -21.65 -11.19 -43.57
CA MET A 1 -20.74 -10.26 -42.87
C MET A 1 -19.44 -11.01 -42.67
N THR A 2 -18.33 -10.47 -43.16
CA THR A 2 -17.00 -11.09 -43.11
C THR A 2 -16.48 -11.08 -41.68
N THR A 3 -16.06 -12.25 -41.19
CA THR A 3 -15.35 -12.43 -39.92
C THR A 3 -14.11 -11.51 -39.90
N PRO A 4 -13.87 -10.75 -38.81
CA PRO A 4 -12.65 -9.96 -38.69
C PRO A 4 -11.44 -10.91 -38.65
N ALA A 5 -10.39 -10.54 -39.38
CA ALA A 5 -9.14 -11.28 -39.39
C ALA A 5 -8.55 -11.34 -37.96
N PRO A 6 -7.87 -12.44 -37.58
CA PRO A 6 -7.18 -12.52 -36.30
C PRO A 6 -6.15 -11.36 -36.17
N PRO A 7 -5.95 -10.80 -34.97
CA PRO A 7 -5.00 -9.71 -34.78
C PRO A 7 -3.60 -10.16 -35.24
N GLU A 8 -2.97 -9.35 -36.08
CA GLU A 8 -1.62 -9.63 -36.60
C GLU A 8 -0.66 -9.85 -35.43
N ARG A 9 0.22 -10.85 -35.57
CA ARG A 9 1.25 -11.09 -34.57
C ARG A 9 2.10 -9.82 -34.46
N PRO A 10 2.27 -9.30 -33.24
CA PRO A 10 2.94 -8.04 -33.05
C PRO A 10 4.44 -8.15 -33.38
N ILE A 11 4.96 -7.10 -34.02
CA ILE A 11 6.31 -7.04 -34.58
C ILE A 11 7.27 -6.49 -33.51
N ALA A 12 8.34 -7.23 -33.22
CA ALA A 12 9.35 -6.78 -32.27
C ALA A 12 10.11 -5.56 -32.81
N ALA A 13 10.26 -4.55 -31.96
CA ALA A 13 11.10 -3.39 -32.23
C ALA A 13 12.56 -3.82 -32.40
N THR A 14 13.21 -3.21 -33.37
CA THR A 14 14.62 -3.39 -33.70
C THR A 14 15.33 -2.04 -33.63
N ARG A 15 16.66 -2.07 -33.52
CA ARG A 15 17.50 -0.85 -33.56
C ARG A 15 17.19 0.09 -34.73
N ASN A 16 16.69 -0.44 -35.85
CA ASN A 16 16.46 0.33 -37.07
C ASN A 16 15.12 1.07 -37.07
N ASP A 17 14.24 0.80 -36.11
CA ASP A 17 12.91 1.41 -36.02
C ASP A 17 12.95 2.83 -35.43
N TRP A 18 14.12 3.28 -34.96
CA TRP A 18 14.33 4.64 -34.48
C TRP A 18 15.60 5.26 -35.08
N ARG A 19 15.54 6.56 -35.36
CA ARG A 19 16.63 7.31 -36.00
C ARG A 19 17.49 8.03 -34.96
N ASP A 20 18.69 8.42 -35.38
CA ASP A 20 19.60 9.28 -34.61
C ASP A 20 19.98 8.74 -33.22
N LEU A 21 19.99 7.42 -33.06
CA LEU A 21 20.40 6.74 -31.83
C LEU A 21 21.88 6.97 -31.54
N LYS A 22 22.17 7.49 -30.36
CA LYS A 22 23.51 7.77 -29.86
C LYS A 22 24.03 6.56 -29.07
N PRO A 23 25.34 6.31 -29.04
CA PRO A 23 25.90 5.18 -28.30
C PRO A 23 25.73 5.38 -26.78
N MET A 24 25.82 4.27 -26.04
CA MET A 24 25.96 4.28 -24.59
C MET A 24 27.27 4.98 -24.21
N THR A 25 27.32 5.60 -23.04
CA THR A 25 28.57 6.12 -22.47
C THR A 25 29.59 5.01 -22.19
N GLU A 26 30.88 5.35 -22.19
CA GLU A 26 31.97 4.41 -21.90
C GLU A 26 32.01 3.98 -20.42
N MET A 27 31.41 4.76 -19.51
CA MET A 27 31.37 4.48 -18.07
C MET A 27 29.94 4.56 -17.50
N PRO A 28 29.07 3.56 -17.78
CA PRO A 28 27.72 3.55 -17.24
C PRO A 28 27.73 3.26 -15.74
N VAL A 29 26.74 3.79 -15.02
CA VAL A 29 26.49 3.42 -13.62
C VAL A 29 25.71 2.11 -13.58
N LEU A 30 26.14 1.16 -12.75
CA LEU A 30 25.46 -0.12 -12.59
C LEU A 30 24.47 -0.06 -11.41
N MET A 31 23.22 -0.42 -11.70
CA MET A 31 22.18 -0.62 -10.70
C MET A 31 21.83 -2.11 -10.63
N PRO A 32 22.10 -2.81 -9.53
CA PRO A 32 21.76 -4.22 -9.40
C PRO A 32 20.25 -4.42 -9.39
N LEU A 33 19.79 -5.46 -10.10
CA LEU A 33 18.40 -5.89 -10.18
C LEU A 33 18.29 -7.37 -9.79
N TYR A 34 17.19 -7.74 -9.16
CA TYR A 34 16.91 -9.13 -8.77
C TYR A 34 15.47 -9.49 -9.09
N ILE A 35 15.04 -9.22 -10.32
CA ILE A 35 13.64 -9.36 -10.74
C ILE A 35 13.50 -10.61 -11.62
N PRO A 36 12.77 -11.65 -11.18
CA PRO A 36 12.47 -12.82 -12.00
C PRO A 36 11.36 -12.51 -13.01
N PHE A 37 11.42 -13.15 -14.17
CA PHE A 37 10.40 -13.07 -15.22
C PHE A 37 10.09 -14.47 -15.76
N THR A 38 8.81 -14.77 -15.98
CA THR A 38 8.40 -15.98 -16.72
C THR A 38 8.76 -15.84 -18.21
N GLU A 39 8.75 -16.94 -18.96
CA GLU A 39 8.99 -16.88 -20.41
C GLU A 39 7.91 -16.06 -21.14
N ALA A 40 6.66 -16.09 -20.66
CA ALA A 40 5.58 -15.27 -21.21
C ALA A 40 5.84 -13.76 -20.99
N GLN A 41 6.31 -13.38 -19.80
CA GLN A 41 6.70 -12.00 -19.51
C GLN A 41 7.93 -11.58 -20.34
N MET A 42 8.90 -12.47 -20.53
CA MET A 42 10.05 -12.21 -21.39
C MET A 42 9.70 -12.08 -22.86
N ALA A 43 8.71 -12.83 -23.36
CA ALA A 43 8.22 -12.66 -24.72
C ALA A 43 7.76 -11.21 -24.94
N ASN A 44 7.07 -10.61 -23.97
CA ASN A 44 6.64 -9.21 -24.01
C ASN A 44 7.81 -8.21 -23.91
N ILE A 45 8.86 -8.53 -23.15
CA ILE A 45 10.06 -7.69 -23.06
C ILE A 45 10.83 -7.68 -24.39
N ARG A 46 10.95 -8.85 -25.04
CA ARG A 46 11.69 -9.01 -26.31
C ARG A 46 11.09 -8.22 -27.48
N LEU A 47 9.83 -7.89 -27.35
CA LEU A 47 9.08 -7.12 -28.32
C LEU A 47 9.46 -5.63 -28.35
N GLY A 48 10.07 -5.11 -27.29
CA GLY A 48 10.50 -3.71 -27.23
C GLY A 48 9.33 -2.71 -27.36
N TYR A 49 9.67 -1.47 -27.70
CA TYR A 49 8.74 -0.36 -27.77
C TYR A 49 9.16 0.67 -28.83
N VAL A 50 8.26 0.98 -29.77
CA VAL A 50 8.42 2.06 -30.75
C VAL A 50 7.38 3.13 -30.45
N PRO A 51 7.78 4.36 -30.08
CA PRO A 51 6.83 5.41 -29.75
C PRO A 51 6.14 5.91 -31.02
N VAL A 52 4.84 6.16 -30.92
CA VAL A 52 3.96 6.58 -32.03
C VAL A 52 3.54 8.05 -31.93
N ALA A 53 3.84 8.72 -30.81
CA ALA A 53 3.55 10.13 -30.57
C ALA A 53 4.75 10.88 -29.97
N MET A 54 4.77 12.21 -30.07
CA MET A 54 5.91 13.03 -29.60
C MET A 54 6.01 13.08 -28.07
N GLU A 55 4.90 12.84 -27.38
CA GLU A 55 4.77 12.76 -25.93
C GLU A 55 5.30 11.43 -25.38
N GLU A 56 5.49 10.44 -26.24
CA GLU A 56 6.01 9.12 -25.89
C GLU A 56 7.53 9.16 -25.89
N LYS A 57 8.07 9.23 -24.68
CA LYS A 57 9.43 9.63 -24.39
C LYS A 57 10.49 8.55 -24.63
N TRP A 58 10.08 7.32 -24.92
CA TRP A 58 11.00 6.18 -24.91
C TRP A 58 10.95 5.41 -26.20
N PHE A 59 12.09 4.84 -26.57
CA PHE A 59 12.22 3.84 -27.62
C PHE A 59 13.02 2.68 -27.01
N ALA A 60 12.52 1.45 -27.14
CA ALA A 60 13.18 0.28 -26.62
C ALA A 60 13.26 -0.84 -27.65
N TYR A 61 14.36 -1.57 -27.68
CA TYR A 61 14.46 -2.82 -28.43
C TYR A 61 15.28 -3.83 -27.66
N PHE A 62 15.01 -5.11 -27.91
CA PHE A 62 15.74 -6.19 -27.26
C PHE A 62 16.80 -6.76 -28.20
N ALA A 63 18.04 -6.83 -27.73
CA ALA A 63 19.16 -7.44 -28.45
C ALA A 63 20.25 -7.87 -27.46
N ASP A 64 20.99 -8.93 -27.80
CA ASP A 64 22.14 -9.39 -27.01
C ASP A 64 21.81 -9.64 -25.53
N SER A 65 20.66 -10.30 -25.29
CA SER A 65 20.11 -10.55 -23.94
C SER A 65 19.88 -9.31 -23.08
N GLY A 66 19.76 -8.14 -23.70
CA GLY A 66 19.46 -6.90 -23.02
C GLY A 66 18.31 -6.12 -23.66
N LEU A 67 17.58 -5.37 -22.82
CA LEU A 67 16.63 -4.36 -23.27
C LEU A 67 17.35 -3.01 -23.35
N HIS A 68 17.48 -2.47 -24.56
CA HIS A 68 18.15 -1.21 -24.86
C HIS A 68 17.08 -0.12 -24.90
N ILE A 69 17.17 0.90 -24.02
CA ILE A 69 16.16 1.95 -23.87
C ILE A 69 16.79 3.32 -24.15
N TYR A 70 16.15 4.06 -25.05
CA TYR A 70 16.55 5.38 -25.52
C TYR A 70 15.46 6.41 -25.26
N ARG A 71 15.88 7.67 -25.13
CA ARG A 71 14.99 8.83 -25.16
C ARG A 71 14.60 9.11 -26.61
N SER A 72 13.31 9.03 -26.92
CA SER A 72 12.79 9.07 -28.30
C SER A 72 13.13 10.37 -29.03
N TRP A 73 13.00 11.53 -28.37
CA TRP A 73 13.18 12.84 -29.04
C TRP A 73 14.61 13.34 -29.09
N THR A 74 15.58 12.63 -28.50
CA THR A 74 17.00 13.01 -28.57
C THR A 74 17.92 11.88 -29.05
N GLY A 75 17.40 10.65 -29.14
CA GLY A 75 18.16 9.45 -29.45
C GLY A 75 19.16 9.06 -28.35
N PHE A 76 19.05 9.61 -27.13
CA PHE A 76 20.01 9.31 -26.05
C PHE A 76 19.79 7.92 -25.49
N TYR A 77 20.84 7.11 -25.50
CA TYR A 77 20.84 5.81 -24.86
C TYR A 77 20.85 5.98 -23.35
N MET A 78 19.76 5.64 -22.69
CA MET A 78 19.56 5.91 -21.26
C MET A 78 19.79 4.69 -20.38
N PHE A 79 19.22 3.53 -20.77
CA PHE A 79 19.29 2.33 -19.95
C PHE A 79 19.53 1.07 -20.77
N ARG A 80 20.39 0.18 -20.28
CA ARG A 80 20.47 -1.20 -20.77
C ARG A 80 20.20 -2.15 -19.62
N ILE A 81 19.10 -2.90 -19.71
CA ILE A 81 18.75 -3.91 -18.71
C ILE A 81 19.25 -5.26 -19.18
N HIS A 82 20.03 -5.96 -18.36
CA HIS A 82 20.59 -7.27 -18.68
C HIS A 82 19.76 -8.41 -18.12
N PHE A 83 19.55 -9.44 -18.94
CA PHE A 83 18.76 -10.61 -18.57
C PHE A 83 19.58 -11.90 -18.67
N GLU A 84 19.39 -12.78 -17.69
CA GLU A 84 19.99 -14.12 -17.66
C GLU A 84 18.89 -15.19 -17.60
N PRO A 85 19.04 -16.31 -18.32
CA PRO A 85 18.10 -17.43 -18.22
C PRO A 85 18.20 -18.14 -16.86
N ARG A 86 17.07 -18.70 -16.43
CA ARG A 86 16.88 -19.52 -15.23
C ARG A 86 16.05 -20.77 -15.57
N ALA A 87 15.94 -21.69 -14.61
CA ALA A 87 15.19 -22.94 -14.79
C ALA A 87 13.68 -22.71 -15.04
N ASP A 88 13.14 -21.61 -14.52
CA ASP A 88 11.73 -21.24 -14.51
C ASP A 88 11.43 -19.96 -15.32
N GLY A 89 12.40 -19.48 -16.10
CA GLY A 89 12.25 -18.25 -16.89
C GLY A 89 13.55 -17.49 -17.01
N TRP A 90 13.54 -16.21 -16.67
CA TRP A 90 14.67 -15.30 -16.78
C TRP A 90 14.78 -14.43 -15.52
N ARG A 91 15.90 -13.73 -15.39
CA ARG A 91 16.13 -12.72 -14.36
C ARG A 91 16.76 -11.50 -14.97
N ALA A 92 16.23 -10.32 -14.69
CA ALA A 92 16.97 -9.08 -14.85
C ALA A 92 18.03 -8.98 -13.73
N THR A 93 19.30 -8.85 -14.09
CA THR A 93 20.43 -8.89 -13.13
C THR A 93 20.94 -7.52 -12.75
N HIS A 94 20.95 -6.59 -13.70
CA HIS A 94 21.35 -5.21 -13.46
C HIS A 94 20.93 -4.33 -14.64
N ALA A 95 20.86 -3.03 -14.39
CA ALA A 95 20.75 -2.01 -15.41
C ALA A 95 22.05 -1.18 -15.48
N GLU A 96 22.55 -0.97 -16.69
CA GLU A 96 23.49 0.10 -17.01
C GLU A 96 22.72 1.39 -17.22
N ILE A 97 23.13 2.45 -16.54
CA ILE A 97 22.49 3.77 -16.58
C ILE A 97 23.49 4.76 -17.17
N ASN A 98 23.08 5.46 -18.23
CA ASN A 98 23.87 6.53 -18.81
C ASN A 98 23.72 7.81 -17.99
N MET A 99 24.79 8.19 -17.31
CA MET A 99 24.88 9.41 -16.49
C MET A 99 25.86 10.44 -17.08
N ASP A 100 26.12 10.38 -18.40
CA ASP A 100 27.02 11.32 -19.06
C ASP A 100 26.53 12.78 -18.84
N PRO A 101 27.33 13.66 -18.21
CA PRO A 101 26.96 15.04 -17.93
C PRO A 101 26.59 15.86 -19.17
N ALA A 102 27.08 15.46 -20.36
CA ALA A 102 26.74 16.09 -21.63
C ALA A 102 25.25 15.90 -22.01
N TYR A 103 24.60 14.88 -21.46
CA TYR A 103 23.25 14.46 -21.81
C TYR A 103 22.31 14.36 -20.61
N PHE A 104 22.86 14.24 -19.41
CA PHE A 104 22.17 14.19 -18.14
C PHE A 104 22.93 15.02 -17.09
N ASN A 105 22.50 16.27 -16.88
CA ASN A 105 23.15 17.21 -15.96
C ASN A 105 22.57 17.14 -14.53
N GLY A 106 22.14 15.95 -14.11
CA GLY A 106 21.50 15.70 -12.82
C GLY A 106 22.20 14.60 -12.01
N SER A 107 21.80 14.47 -10.75
CA SER A 107 22.24 13.40 -9.86
C SER A 107 21.64 12.03 -10.26
N LEU A 108 22.24 10.94 -9.79
CA LEU A 108 21.70 9.58 -9.99
C LEU A 108 20.25 9.45 -9.48
N GLU A 109 19.90 10.17 -8.41
CA GLU A 109 18.54 10.23 -7.89
C GLU A 109 17.56 10.96 -8.82
N GLU A 110 18.00 11.98 -9.56
CA GLU A 110 17.17 12.68 -10.55
C GLU A 110 16.95 11.85 -11.83
N ALA A 111 17.95 11.06 -12.24
CA ALA A 111 17.83 10.13 -13.37
C ALA A 111 16.83 9.01 -13.03
N ARG A 112 16.99 8.46 -11.82
CA ARG A 112 16.06 7.51 -11.23
C ARG A 112 14.66 8.12 -11.16
N GLY A 113 14.50 9.32 -10.60
CA GLY A 113 13.21 10.02 -10.54
C GLY A 113 12.54 10.20 -11.90
N SER A 114 13.30 10.53 -12.95
CA SER A 114 12.77 10.72 -14.31
C SER A 114 12.31 9.41 -14.98
N LEU A 115 13.07 8.32 -14.80
CA LEU A 115 12.65 6.98 -15.24
C LEU A 115 11.38 6.54 -14.52
N LEU A 116 11.36 6.74 -13.20
CA LEU A 116 10.22 6.36 -12.37
C LEU A 116 8.97 7.20 -12.72
N ALA A 117 9.11 8.50 -12.97
CA ALA A 117 7.99 9.37 -13.33
C ALA A 117 7.32 8.99 -14.67
N GLU A 118 8.08 8.51 -15.65
CA GLU A 118 7.51 8.10 -16.94
C GLU A 118 6.82 6.74 -16.88
N LEU A 119 7.33 5.81 -16.06
CA LEU A 119 6.60 4.59 -15.74
C LEU A 119 5.28 4.91 -15.04
N GLY A 120 5.27 5.95 -14.20
CA GLY A 120 4.07 6.40 -13.49
C GLY A 120 2.98 6.88 -14.44
N LYS A 121 3.34 7.64 -15.47
CA LYS A 121 2.38 8.12 -16.48
C LYS A 121 1.71 7.00 -17.27
N ALA A 122 2.44 5.92 -17.59
CA ALA A 122 1.88 4.76 -18.25
C ALA A 122 0.85 4.06 -17.37
N VAL A 123 1.18 3.87 -16.08
CA VAL A 123 0.27 3.29 -15.09
C VAL A 123 -0.97 4.16 -14.91
N ILE A 124 -0.83 5.48 -14.73
CA ILE A 124 -1.95 6.42 -14.58
C ILE A 124 -2.91 6.30 -15.77
N ARG A 125 -2.38 6.41 -16.98
CA ARG A 125 -3.20 6.42 -18.20
C ARG A 125 -3.93 5.11 -18.44
N TYR A 126 -3.25 3.98 -18.29
CA TYR A 126 -3.78 2.69 -18.74
C TYR A 126 -4.47 1.90 -17.64
N PHE A 127 -4.18 2.18 -16.38
CA PHE A 127 -4.97 1.67 -15.25
C PHE A 127 -6.11 2.59 -14.85
N ASP A 128 -6.46 3.56 -15.69
CA ASP A 128 -7.63 4.43 -15.50
C ASP A 128 -7.58 5.28 -14.22
N LEU A 129 -6.37 5.66 -13.79
CA LEU A 129 -6.18 6.54 -12.64
C LEU A 129 -6.36 8.01 -13.03
N ASP A 130 -6.81 8.85 -12.10
CA ASP A 130 -7.02 10.28 -12.33
C ASP A 130 -5.68 11.04 -12.44
N PRO A 131 -5.27 11.53 -13.62
CA PRO A 131 -3.97 12.17 -13.80
C PRO A 131 -3.77 13.44 -12.97
N ASP A 132 -4.84 14.16 -12.61
CA ASP A 132 -4.75 15.37 -11.79
C ASP A 132 -4.51 15.04 -10.31
N TYR A 133 -4.91 13.84 -9.88
CA TYR A 133 -4.72 13.35 -8.50
C TYR A 133 -3.28 12.89 -8.24
N TYR A 134 -2.55 12.46 -9.27
CA TYR A 134 -1.18 11.94 -9.13
C TYR A 134 -0.10 12.89 -9.69
N ASP A 135 -0.43 14.16 -9.94
CA ASP A 135 0.56 15.15 -10.35
C ASP A 135 1.56 15.42 -9.22
N GLY A 136 2.85 15.15 -9.47
CA GLY A 136 3.91 15.26 -8.46
C GLY A 136 4.05 14.06 -7.52
N GLU A 137 3.21 13.03 -7.65
CA GLU A 137 3.29 11.82 -6.82
C GLU A 137 4.44 10.89 -7.23
N ASN A 138 4.93 10.10 -6.27
CA ASN A 138 6.01 9.16 -6.53
C ASN A 138 5.51 7.89 -7.23
N LEU A 139 6.37 7.23 -8.01
CA LEU A 139 5.99 6.04 -8.77
C LEU A 139 5.47 4.89 -7.88
N SER A 140 5.98 4.73 -6.66
CA SER A 140 5.49 3.69 -5.75
C SER A 140 4.02 3.90 -5.40
N CYS A 141 3.59 5.15 -5.17
CA CYS A 141 2.19 5.50 -4.97
C CYS A 141 1.37 5.16 -6.22
N ILE A 142 1.84 5.61 -7.39
CA ILE A 142 1.16 5.39 -8.67
C ILE A 142 1.02 3.90 -9.02
N VAL A 143 2.08 3.10 -8.84
CA VAL A 143 2.08 1.65 -9.10
C VAL A 143 1.25 0.91 -8.08
N SER A 144 1.32 1.28 -6.80
CA SER A 144 0.52 0.67 -5.73
C SER A 144 -0.98 0.83 -6.03
N GLU A 145 -1.40 2.05 -6.33
CA GLU A 145 -2.80 2.37 -6.61
C GLU A 145 -3.27 1.77 -7.93
N GLY A 146 -2.38 1.77 -8.92
CA GLY A 146 -2.58 1.06 -10.16
C GLY A 146 -2.83 -0.44 -9.98
N LEU A 147 -2.01 -1.11 -9.17
CA LEU A 147 -2.16 -2.53 -8.84
C LEU A 147 -3.41 -2.79 -7.96
N ALA A 148 -3.82 -1.83 -7.13
CA ALA A 148 -5.09 -1.89 -6.41
C ALA A 148 -6.27 -1.88 -7.39
N GLY A 149 -6.25 -1.02 -8.40
CA GLY A 149 -7.21 -1.03 -9.51
C GLY A 149 -7.25 -2.39 -10.21
N VAL A 150 -6.09 -2.97 -10.52
CA VAL A 150 -5.99 -4.31 -11.14
C VAL A 150 -6.62 -5.38 -10.24
N SER A 151 -6.33 -5.35 -8.95
CA SER A 151 -6.89 -6.28 -7.96
C SER A 151 -8.43 -6.18 -7.90
N LEU A 152 -8.98 -4.96 -7.91
CA LEU A 152 -10.42 -4.73 -7.99
C LEU A 152 -11.01 -5.28 -9.29
N GLN A 153 -10.31 -5.12 -10.41
CA GLN A 153 -10.76 -5.65 -11.70
C GLN A 153 -10.77 -7.18 -11.74
N ILE A 154 -9.72 -7.84 -11.20
CA ILE A 154 -9.65 -9.29 -11.02
C ILE A 154 -10.80 -9.76 -10.12
N GLY A 155 -11.01 -9.10 -8.99
CA GLY A 155 -12.11 -9.41 -8.07
C GLY A 155 -13.49 -9.27 -8.75
N SER A 156 -13.67 -8.24 -9.57
CA SER A 156 -14.89 -8.03 -10.36
C SER A 156 -15.11 -9.15 -11.38
N LEU A 157 -14.06 -9.55 -12.11
CA LEU A 157 -14.10 -10.65 -13.07
C LEU A 157 -14.50 -11.96 -12.39
N ILE A 158 -13.83 -12.34 -11.30
CA ILE A 158 -14.12 -13.57 -10.57
C ILE A 158 -15.52 -13.53 -9.96
N SER A 159 -15.91 -12.43 -9.31
CA SER A 159 -17.24 -12.31 -8.68
C SER A 159 -18.37 -12.42 -9.70
N LYS A 160 -18.22 -11.80 -10.86
CA LYS A 160 -19.21 -11.87 -11.94
C LYS A 160 -19.23 -13.24 -12.61
N ALA A 161 -18.08 -13.87 -12.79
CA ALA A 161 -17.97 -15.23 -13.33
C ALA A 161 -18.64 -16.25 -12.40
N VAL A 162 -18.37 -16.23 -11.10
CA VAL A 162 -18.98 -17.16 -10.14
C VAL A 162 -20.50 -17.00 -10.05
N LYS A 163 -21.02 -15.79 -10.30
CA LYS A 163 -22.46 -15.51 -10.37
C LYS A 163 -23.09 -15.88 -11.72
N ASP A 164 -22.28 -16.20 -12.72
CA ASP A 164 -22.74 -16.64 -14.03
C ASP A 164 -23.00 -18.16 -13.98
N ALA A 165 -24.28 -18.54 -14.07
CA ALA A 165 -24.71 -19.94 -14.04
C ALA A 165 -24.10 -20.79 -15.18
N HIS A 166 -23.53 -20.16 -16.21
CA HIS A 166 -22.87 -20.81 -17.35
C HIS A 166 -21.36 -20.55 -17.38
N CYS A 167 -20.77 -20.16 -16.24
CA CYS A 167 -19.34 -19.90 -16.15
C CYS A 167 -18.52 -21.14 -16.53
N ASP A 168 -17.75 -21.01 -17.60
CA ASP A 168 -16.69 -21.94 -17.95
C ASP A 168 -15.38 -21.49 -17.28
N MET A 169 -14.80 -22.36 -16.46
CA MET A 169 -13.56 -22.10 -15.75
C MET A 169 -12.37 -21.91 -16.70
N GLU A 170 -12.38 -22.54 -17.89
CA GLU A 170 -11.36 -22.31 -18.91
C GLU A 170 -11.47 -20.88 -19.46
N VAL A 171 -12.69 -20.40 -19.72
CA VAL A 171 -12.94 -19.04 -20.21
C VAL A 171 -12.59 -17.98 -19.16
N LEU A 172 -12.84 -18.25 -17.88
CA LEU A 172 -12.39 -17.38 -16.79
C LEU A 172 -10.87 -17.31 -16.73
N LEU A 173 -10.19 -18.45 -16.84
CA LEU A 173 -8.73 -18.52 -16.82
C LEU A 173 -8.12 -17.78 -18.02
N GLU A 174 -8.68 -17.94 -19.23
CA GLU A 174 -8.26 -17.21 -20.43
C GLU A 174 -8.40 -15.69 -20.25
N ARG A 175 -9.50 -15.22 -19.66
CA ARG A 175 -9.71 -13.78 -19.41
C ARG A 175 -8.76 -13.23 -18.37
N LEU A 176 -8.44 -13.99 -17.32
CA LEU A 176 -7.45 -13.59 -16.31
C LEU A 176 -6.04 -13.55 -16.90
N GLN A 177 -5.68 -14.50 -17.77
CA GLN A 177 -4.38 -14.48 -18.49
C GLN A 177 -4.27 -13.27 -19.43
N VAL A 178 -5.36 -12.90 -20.10
CA VAL A 178 -5.41 -11.70 -20.96
C VAL A 178 -5.27 -10.40 -20.15
N LEU A 179 -5.85 -10.34 -18.95
CA LEU A 179 -5.65 -9.23 -18.01
C LEU A 179 -4.21 -9.20 -17.44
N GLU A 180 -3.64 -10.34 -17.07
CA GLU A 180 -2.24 -10.44 -16.63
C GLU A 180 -1.29 -9.93 -17.72
N ALA A 181 -1.51 -10.36 -18.98
CA ALA A 181 -0.72 -9.91 -20.12
C ALA A 181 -0.84 -8.40 -20.35
N PHE A 182 -2.02 -7.82 -20.12
CA PHE A 182 -2.24 -6.37 -20.21
C PHE A 182 -1.47 -5.60 -19.13
N VAL A 183 -1.57 -6.05 -17.87
CA VAL A 183 -0.86 -5.44 -16.73
C VAL A 183 0.64 -5.49 -16.94
N ALA A 184 1.15 -6.65 -17.37
CA ALA A 184 2.56 -6.79 -17.75
C ALA A 184 2.94 -5.84 -18.89
N ALA A 185 2.10 -5.69 -19.91
CA ALA A 185 2.36 -4.77 -21.02
C ALA A 185 2.35 -3.29 -20.59
N VAL A 186 1.49 -2.88 -19.65
CA VAL A 186 1.47 -1.50 -19.12
C VAL A 186 2.73 -1.21 -18.30
N LEU A 187 3.13 -2.14 -17.42
CA LEU A 187 4.34 -2.00 -16.60
C LEU A 187 5.63 -2.07 -17.42
N LEU A 188 5.61 -2.71 -18.58
CA LEU A 188 6.73 -2.74 -19.52
C LEU A 188 6.66 -1.60 -20.55
N GLY A 189 5.60 -0.78 -20.51
CA GLY A 189 5.37 0.32 -21.46
C GLY A 189 5.06 -0.13 -22.89
N THR A 190 4.68 -1.38 -23.11
CA THR A 190 4.42 -1.95 -24.43
C THR A 190 2.93 -1.98 -24.80
N ASN A 191 2.02 -1.76 -23.85
CA ASN A 191 0.57 -1.91 -24.05
C ASN A 191 -0.02 -1.09 -25.21
N THR A 192 0.58 0.05 -25.59
CA THR A 192 0.12 0.87 -26.73
C THR A 192 0.27 0.17 -28.09
N VAL A 193 1.16 -0.83 -28.17
CA VAL A 193 1.44 -1.63 -29.37
C VAL A 193 0.59 -2.89 -29.39
N TYR A 194 0.50 -3.61 -28.26
CA TYR A 194 -0.14 -4.92 -28.17
C TYR A 194 -1.64 -4.85 -27.90
N MET A 195 -2.07 -3.77 -27.22
CA MET A 195 -3.43 -3.60 -26.74
C MET A 195 -3.85 -2.13 -26.95
N PRO A 196 -3.81 -1.62 -28.20
CA PRO A 196 -4.00 -0.21 -28.50
C PRO A 196 -5.39 0.26 -28.06
N GLY A 197 -5.41 1.38 -27.34
CA GLY A 197 -6.64 1.97 -26.82
C GLY A 197 -7.31 1.18 -25.70
N ARG A 198 -6.71 0.06 -25.25
CA ARG A 198 -7.21 -0.69 -24.11
C ARG A 198 -6.78 -0.05 -22.80
N THR A 199 -7.72 0.02 -21.86
CA THR A 199 -7.49 0.40 -20.48
C THR A 199 -7.98 -0.70 -19.55
N LEU A 200 -7.66 -0.60 -18.26
CA LEU A 200 -8.06 -1.59 -17.27
C LEU A 200 -9.59 -1.82 -17.24
N LYS A 201 -10.38 -0.77 -17.50
CA LYS A 201 -11.86 -0.86 -17.61
C LYS A 201 -12.36 -1.77 -18.73
N ASP A 202 -11.56 -2.07 -19.75
CA ASP A 202 -11.97 -2.95 -20.85
C ASP A 202 -12.05 -4.43 -20.45
N TYR A 203 -11.44 -4.81 -19.32
CA TYR A 203 -11.30 -6.20 -18.90
C TYR A 203 -12.48 -6.62 -18.02
N VAL A 204 -13.70 -6.57 -18.56
CA VAL A 204 -14.94 -6.88 -17.85
C VAL A 204 -15.50 -8.25 -18.19
N TRP A 205 -16.27 -8.82 -17.24
CA TRP A 205 -17.07 -10.02 -17.49
C TRP A 205 -18.36 -9.61 -18.24
N GLU A 206 -18.35 -9.72 -19.57
CA GLU A 206 -19.52 -9.53 -20.43
C GLU A 206 -19.80 -10.78 -21.27
N ARG A 207 -21.10 -11.09 -21.43
CA ARG A 207 -21.61 -12.17 -22.27
C ARG A 207 -21.33 -11.82 -23.73
N ALA A 208 -20.75 -12.75 -24.49
CA ALA A 208 -20.84 -12.65 -25.95
C ALA A 208 -22.34 -12.70 -26.29
N ALA A 209 -22.85 -11.64 -26.93
CA ALA A 209 -24.24 -11.58 -27.34
C ALA A 209 -24.53 -12.72 -28.32
N ALA A 210 -25.16 -13.78 -27.84
CA ALA A 210 -25.81 -14.79 -28.64
C ALA A 210 -27.11 -15.20 -27.94
N GLU A 211 -28.18 -14.62 -28.50
CA GLU A 211 -29.56 -15.10 -28.61
C GLU A 211 -30.34 -15.47 -27.34
N VAL A 212 -31.42 -14.70 -27.20
CA VAL A 212 -32.59 -14.84 -26.33
C VAL A 212 -33.22 -16.22 -26.51
N GLU A 213 -33.42 -16.94 -25.42
CA GLU A 213 -34.71 -17.58 -25.17
C GLU A 213 -34.95 -17.74 -23.66
N THR A 214 -36.18 -17.40 -23.30
CA THR A 214 -36.76 -17.24 -21.97
C THR A 214 -37.02 -18.59 -21.31
N ASP A 215 -36.85 -18.69 -20.00
CA ASP A 215 -37.94 -19.23 -19.19
C ASP A 215 -37.87 -18.74 -17.74
N GLU A 216 -39.03 -18.35 -17.22
CA GLU A 216 -39.26 -17.89 -15.87
C GLU A 216 -39.39 -19.11 -14.94
N GLY A 217 -38.73 -19.08 -13.78
CA GLY A 217 -38.82 -20.21 -12.85
C GLY A 217 -38.36 -19.86 -11.43
N GLU A 218 -39.31 -19.38 -10.65
CA GLU A 218 -39.52 -19.60 -9.21
C GLU A 218 -38.37 -19.34 -8.22
N VAL A 219 -38.64 -18.37 -7.34
CA VAL A 219 -37.90 -18.07 -6.11
C VAL A 219 -38.12 -19.22 -5.11
N GLU A 220 -37.11 -20.05 -4.87
CA GLU A 220 -36.98 -20.85 -3.65
C GLU A 220 -35.95 -20.20 -2.71
N GLU A 221 -36.48 -19.63 -1.64
CA GLU A 221 -35.74 -19.20 -0.46
C GLU A 221 -35.13 -20.44 0.21
N ARG A 222 -33.84 -20.69 -0.02
CA ARG A 222 -33.05 -21.64 0.78
C ARG A 222 -32.10 -20.86 1.66
N ALA A 223 -32.42 -20.85 2.96
CA ALA A 223 -31.45 -20.62 4.01
C ALA A 223 -30.31 -21.63 3.82
N ALA A 224 -29.17 -21.15 3.31
CA ALA A 224 -27.93 -21.91 3.33
C ALA A 224 -27.28 -21.68 4.70
N ASP A 225 -27.19 -22.76 5.45
CA ASP A 225 -26.55 -22.86 6.76
C ASP A 225 -25.18 -22.16 6.76
N ALA A 226 -24.99 -21.27 7.73
CA ALA A 226 -23.80 -20.45 7.93
C ALA A 226 -22.61 -21.22 8.55
N ASP A 227 -22.38 -22.49 8.19
CA ASP A 227 -21.41 -23.33 8.93
C ASP A 227 -20.42 -24.16 8.09
N GLU A 228 -20.33 -23.98 6.77
CA GLU A 228 -19.33 -24.68 5.94
C GLU A 228 -18.53 -23.75 5.03
N TRP A 229 -17.66 -22.93 5.63
CA TRP A 229 -16.39 -22.55 5.00
C TRP A 229 -15.29 -22.31 6.04
N ARG A 230 -15.05 -23.30 6.92
CA ARG A 230 -13.76 -23.39 7.62
C ARG A 230 -12.71 -23.89 6.62
N ALA A 231 -12.23 -23.00 5.76
CA ALA A 231 -11.04 -23.23 4.93
C ALA A 231 -9.82 -22.62 5.64
N ASP A 232 -8.73 -23.38 5.67
CA ASP A 232 -7.47 -23.08 6.34
C ASP A 232 -6.90 -21.69 5.97
N GLU A 233 -7.21 -20.67 6.77
CA GLU A 233 -6.41 -19.44 6.78
C GLU A 233 -4.96 -19.82 7.12
N PRO A 234 -3.97 -19.51 6.25
CA PRO A 234 -2.58 -19.86 6.48
C PRO A 234 -2.11 -19.33 7.83
N GLU A 235 -1.25 -20.09 8.50
CA GLU A 235 -0.74 -19.66 9.80
C GLU A 235 0.03 -18.34 9.68
N PRO A 236 -0.21 -17.35 10.57
CA PRO A 236 0.48 -16.08 10.50
C PRO A 236 1.98 -16.24 10.77
N GLU A 237 2.80 -15.65 9.91
CA GLU A 237 4.26 -15.62 10.08
C GLU A 237 4.69 -14.34 10.83
N PRO A 238 5.80 -14.37 11.57
CA PRO A 238 6.38 -13.16 12.16
C PRO A 238 6.69 -12.09 11.12
N GLY A 239 6.58 -10.83 11.51
CA GLY A 239 6.93 -9.69 10.67
C GLY A 239 8.40 -9.64 10.27
N PRO A 240 8.76 -8.76 9.32
CA PRO A 240 10.13 -8.65 8.83
C PRO A 240 11.09 -8.20 9.95
N SER A 241 12.36 -8.57 9.80
CA SER A 241 13.44 -8.14 10.72
C SER A 241 13.81 -6.66 10.61
N LEU A 242 13.30 -5.96 9.59
CA LEU A 242 13.42 -4.53 9.40
C LEU A 242 12.02 -3.93 9.35
N HIS A 243 11.81 -2.85 10.10
CA HIS A 243 10.60 -2.07 10.02
C HIS A 243 10.51 -1.38 8.65
N PRO A 244 9.35 -1.37 7.98
CA PRO A 244 9.21 -0.76 6.65
C PRO A 244 9.26 0.77 6.68
N ARG A 245 8.89 1.39 7.80
CA ARG A 245 9.06 2.84 8.03
C ARG A 245 10.44 3.12 8.64
N LEU A 246 11.10 4.17 8.16
CA LEU A 246 12.39 4.68 8.67
C LEU A 246 12.19 5.44 9.98
N ASP A 247 13.27 5.56 10.77
CA ASP A 247 13.26 6.40 11.97
C ASP A 247 13.18 7.91 11.64
N GLU A 248 13.09 8.73 12.68
CA GLU A 248 13.10 10.21 12.60
C GLU A 248 14.34 10.81 11.90
N HIS A 249 15.38 10.01 11.65
CA HIS A 249 16.60 10.39 10.95
C HIS A 249 16.73 9.74 9.56
N GLY A 250 15.67 9.09 9.07
CA GLY A 250 15.66 8.41 7.79
C GLY A 250 16.50 7.12 7.76
N LYS A 251 16.75 6.49 8.91
CA LYS A 251 17.52 5.24 8.99
C LYS A 251 16.61 4.02 9.13
N PRO A 252 17.01 2.85 8.59
CA PRO A 252 16.29 1.60 8.79
C PRO A 252 16.23 1.20 10.27
N VAL A 253 15.06 0.77 10.74
CA VAL A 253 14.86 0.28 12.12
C VAL A 253 14.88 -1.24 12.12
N LYS A 254 15.80 -1.83 12.87
CA LYS A 254 15.89 -3.29 13.04
C LYS A 254 14.99 -3.77 14.16
N LEU A 255 14.19 -4.80 13.89
CA LEU A 255 13.37 -5.49 14.88
C LEU A 255 14.09 -6.77 15.33
N GLY A 256 14.48 -6.81 16.60
CA GLY A 256 15.14 -7.97 17.21
C GLY A 256 14.19 -9.14 17.45
N HIS A 257 12.92 -8.82 17.75
CA HIS A 257 11.84 -9.78 17.95
C HIS A 257 10.57 -9.25 17.28
N PRO A 258 10.44 -9.41 15.94
CA PRO A 258 9.24 -9.01 15.22
C PRO A 258 8.00 -9.68 15.79
N SER A 259 6.89 -8.93 15.89
CA SER A 259 5.60 -9.47 16.29
C SER A 259 5.03 -10.40 15.20
N THR A 260 4.10 -11.26 15.57
CA THR A 260 3.34 -12.11 14.66
C THR A 260 1.89 -11.63 14.65
N PRO A 261 1.29 -11.31 13.48
CA PRO A 261 -0.10 -10.87 13.42
C PRO A 261 -1.05 -12.02 13.79
N THR A 262 -2.29 -11.68 14.12
CA THR A 262 -3.34 -12.70 14.23
C THR A 262 -3.95 -12.99 12.87
N LYS A 263 -4.67 -14.11 12.76
CA LYS A 263 -5.51 -14.40 11.61
C LYS A 263 -6.60 -13.33 11.39
N LEU A 264 -7.03 -13.13 10.14
CA LEU A 264 -8.05 -12.12 9.79
C LEU A 264 -9.38 -12.40 10.49
N SER A 265 -9.74 -13.67 10.68
CA SER A 265 -10.90 -14.08 11.47
C SER A 265 -10.95 -13.51 12.90
N ALA A 266 -9.81 -13.21 13.54
CA ALA A 266 -9.79 -12.62 14.88
C ALA A 266 -10.34 -11.18 14.92
N TRP A 267 -10.28 -10.45 13.80
CA TRP A 267 -10.78 -9.08 13.72
C TRP A 267 -12.30 -8.98 13.82
N TYR A 268 -13.01 -10.02 13.37
CA TYR A 268 -14.47 -10.09 13.37
C TYR A 268 -15.06 -10.71 14.65
N ASP A 269 -14.22 -11.15 15.59
CA ASP A 269 -14.64 -11.73 16.87
C ASP A 269 -14.37 -10.73 18.01
N PRO A 270 -15.39 -10.05 18.58
CA PRO A 270 -15.23 -9.11 19.68
C PRO A 270 -14.63 -9.72 20.96
N GLY A 271 -14.69 -11.05 21.10
CA GLY A 271 -14.11 -11.77 22.22
C GLY A 271 -12.63 -12.08 22.07
N LYS A 272 -12.04 -11.82 20.89
CA LYS A 272 -10.63 -12.10 20.59
C LYS A 272 -9.80 -10.83 20.47
N THR A 273 -8.53 -10.96 20.82
CA THR A 273 -7.53 -9.98 20.43
C THR A 273 -7.19 -10.17 18.96
N ALA A 274 -7.22 -9.08 18.20
CA ALA A 274 -6.70 -9.01 16.85
C ALA A 274 -5.40 -8.18 16.84
N MET A 275 -4.40 -8.57 16.05
CA MET A 275 -3.12 -7.88 15.94
C MET A 275 -2.70 -7.79 14.48
N VAL A 276 -2.18 -6.63 14.09
CA VAL A 276 -1.51 -6.42 12.81
C VAL A 276 -0.07 -5.98 13.04
N ILE A 277 0.79 -6.34 12.10
CA ILE A 277 2.18 -5.88 11.96
C ILE A 277 2.26 -4.82 10.85
N PRO A 278 3.34 -4.04 10.75
CA PRO A 278 3.48 -3.06 9.67
C PRO A 278 3.29 -3.70 8.28
N ASP A 279 2.50 -3.07 7.42
CA ASP A 279 2.10 -3.59 6.09
C ASP A 279 1.40 -4.98 6.12
N GLY A 280 0.92 -5.39 7.30
CA GLY A 280 0.25 -6.67 7.50
C GLY A 280 -1.17 -6.69 6.93
N PRO A 281 -1.74 -7.90 6.74
CA PRO A 281 -3.09 -8.03 6.22
C PRO A 281 -4.10 -7.44 7.20
N MET A 282 -5.05 -6.66 6.65
CA MET A 282 -6.15 -6.07 7.38
C MET A 282 -7.49 -6.49 6.75
N PRO A 283 -8.55 -6.68 7.55
CA PRO A 283 -9.90 -6.78 7.00
C PRO A 283 -10.29 -5.47 6.29
N THR A 284 -11.30 -5.51 5.44
CA THR A 284 -11.78 -4.29 4.75
C THR A 284 -12.39 -3.29 5.73
N GLU A 285 -13.12 -3.77 6.73
CA GLU A 285 -13.76 -2.96 7.75
C GLU A 285 -14.05 -3.76 9.02
N ILE A 286 -14.26 -3.04 10.13
CA ILE A 286 -14.93 -3.57 11.33
C ILE A 286 -15.92 -2.52 11.83
N ASN A 287 -17.02 -2.95 12.44
CA ASN A 287 -18.04 -2.07 13.00
C ASN A 287 -18.58 -1.03 12.00
N GLY A 288 -18.62 -1.37 10.71
CA GLY A 288 -19.06 -0.49 9.62
C GLY A 288 -18.09 0.67 9.32
N LEU A 289 -16.85 0.61 9.82
CA LEU A 289 -15.81 1.60 9.56
C LEU A 289 -14.63 0.94 8.82
N PRO A 290 -14.31 1.38 7.60
CA PRO A 290 -13.26 0.79 6.81
C PRO A 290 -11.87 1.11 7.37
N PHE A 291 -10.90 0.25 7.06
CA PHE A 291 -9.49 0.52 7.31
C PHE A 291 -8.88 1.16 6.07
N LEU A 292 -8.84 2.49 6.07
CA LEU A 292 -8.26 3.30 5.01
C LEU A 292 -7.18 4.20 5.60
N SER A 293 -6.03 4.28 4.93
CA SER A 293 -4.96 5.21 5.30
C SER A 293 -5.49 6.64 5.36
N TRP A 294 -5.05 7.41 6.36
CA TRP A 294 -5.45 8.81 6.50
C TRP A 294 -4.64 9.69 5.53
N ALA A 295 -4.99 9.64 4.24
CA ALA A 295 -4.22 10.23 3.14
C ALA A 295 -3.96 11.74 3.28
N ASN A 296 -4.88 12.47 3.92
CA ASN A 296 -4.78 13.92 4.14
C ASN A 296 -4.49 14.28 5.59
N ALA A 297 -3.75 13.44 6.32
CA ALA A 297 -3.27 13.77 7.64
C ALA A 297 -2.43 15.05 7.63
N PRO A 298 -2.55 15.93 8.65
CA PRO A 298 -1.72 17.12 8.77
C PRO A 298 -0.22 16.78 8.72
N THR A 299 0.58 17.63 8.07
CA THR A 299 2.05 17.44 7.98
C THR A 299 2.83 18.52 8.70
N THR A 300 2.15 19.60 9.13
CA THR A 300 2.77 20.73 9.82
C THR A 300 2.13 20.99 11.17
N ASP A 301 2.89 21.56 12.12
CA ASP A 301 2.37 21.93 13.44
C ASP A 301 1.14 22.87 13.36
N LEU A 302 1.12 23.76 12.37
CA LEU A 302 0.00 24.69 12.18
C LEU A 302 -1.30 23.96 11.81
N GLU A 303 -1.21 22.96 10.95
CA GLU A 303 -2.34 22.13 10.56
C GLU A 303 -2.77 21.21 11.72
N TRP A 304 -1.79 20.59 12.40
CA TRP A 304 -2.05 19.76 13.58
C TRP A 304 -2.78 20.51 14.68
N LYS A 305 -2.42 21.78 14.91
CA LYS A 305 -3.10 22.64 15.90
C LYS A 305 -4.62 22.72 15.67
N SER A 306 -5.05 22.62 14.42
CA SER A 306 -6.45 22.75 14.00
C SER A 306 -7.05 21.41 13.54
N VAL A 307 -6.39 20.29 13.86
CA VAL A 307 -6.80 18.96 13.39
C VAL A 307 -8.23 18.64 13.82
N GLN A 308 -8.99 18.04 12.89
CA GLN A 308 -10.33 17.52 13.16
C GLN A 308 -10.25 16.37 14.17
N GLY A 309 -11.31 16.23 14.98
CA GLY A 309 -11.37 15.21 16.03
C GLY A 309 -11.09 15.75 17.43
N GLN A 310 -10.62 16.99 17.58
CA GLN A 310 -10.60 17.69 18.87
C GLN A 310 -12.03 17.98 19.36
N MET A 311 -12.25 17.92 20.67
CA MET A 311 -13.51 18.21 21.33
C MET A 311 -13.45 19.60 21.98
N ALA A 312 -13.99 20.60 21.27
CA ALA A 312 -13.88 22.02 21.62
C ALA A 312 -14.60 22.40 22.93
N ASP A 313 -15.67 21.69 23.27
CA ASP A 313 -16.50 21.90 24.46
C ASP A 313 -16.12 21.01 25.65
N LEU A 314 -15.04 20.23 25.52
CA LEU A 314 -14.54 19.39 26.61
C LEU A 314 -14.04 20.25 27.77
N VAL A 315 -14.70 20.13 28.93
CA VAL A 315 -14.23 20.75 30.16
C VAL A 315 -13.13 19.89 30.76
N GLU A 316 -11.89 20.33 30.59
CA GLU A 316 -10.72 19.62 31.10
C GLU A 316 -10.31 20.09 32.51
N PRO A 317 -9.87 19.17 33.39
CA PRO A 317 -9.25 19.59 34.64
C PRO A 317 -7.92 20.30 34.38
N THR A 318 -7.49 21.15 35.31
CA THR A 318 -6.19 21.84 35.23
C THR A 318 -5.06 20.83 35.06
N PHE A 319 -4.26 21.00 34.01
CA PHE A 319 -3.13 20.11 33.74
C PHE A 319 -1.90 20.50 34.56
N HIS A 320 -1.54 19.65 35.53
CA HIS A 320 -0.40 19.88 36.41
C HIS A 320 0.80 19.02 36.00
N VAL A 321 1.74 19.61 35.27
CA VAL A 321 3.00 18.95 34.91
C VAL A 321 3.88 18.86 36.16
N GLY A 322 4.33 17.65 36.49
CA GLY A 322 5.18 17.40 37.64
C GLY A 322 6.53 18.13 37.52
N SER A 323 7.08 18.58 38.65
CA SER A 323 8.39 19.25 38.67
C SER A 323 9.46 18.41 37.98
N GLY A 324 10.20 19.03 37.05
CA GLY A 324 11.26 18.39 36.27
C GLY A 324 10.78 17.46 35.14
N LYS A 325 9.47 17.46 34.81
CA LYS A 325 8.90 16.64 33.74
C LYS A 325 8.42 17.49 32.57
N HIS A 326 8.28 16.85 31.41
CA HIS A 326 7.67 17.44 30.23
C HIS A 326 6.17 17.14 30.14
N ALA A 327 5.42 18.03 29.49
CA ALA A 327 4.06 17.77 29.09
C ALA A 327 4.02 16.71 27.96
N ALA A 328 3.03 15.84 28.01
CA ALA A 328 2.75 14.84 27.00
C ALA A 328 1.23 14.62 26.91
N ALA A 329 0.78 14.08 25.79
CA ALA A 329 -0.60 13.69 25.61
C ALA A 329 -0.70 12.32 24.93
N GLY A 330 -1.83 11.65 25.12
CA GLY A 330 -2.10 10.34 24.55
C GLY A 330 -3.58 10.03 24.51
N VAL A 331 -3.91 8.89 23.94
CA VAL A 331 -5.30 8.50 23.69
C VAL A 331 -5.55 7.03 24.01
N VAL A 332 -6.74 6.75 24.53
CA VAL A 332 -7.30 5.41 24.58
C VAL A 332 -8.48 5.36 23.62
N VAL A 333 -8.35 4.55 22.56
CA VAL A 333 -9.35 4.44 21.51
C VAL A 333 -10.20 3.19 21.75
N GLU A 334 -11.51 3.38 21.90
CA GLU A 334 -12.48 2.30 22.05
C GLU A 334 -13.34 2.16 20.77
N GLU A 335 -13.49 0.94 20.31
CA GLU A 335 -14.39 0.57 19.21
C GLU A 335 -15.82 0.38 19.69
N ALA A 336 -16.79 0.42 18.76
CA ALA A 336 -18.20 0.22 19.08
C ALA A 336 -18.52 -1.15 19.72
N ASP A 337 -17.67 -2.15 19.47
CA ASP A 337 -17.77 -3.49 20.06
C ASP A 337 -17.12 -3.61 21.46
N GLY A 338 -16.60 -2.51 22.01
CA GLY A 338 -15.99 -2.45 23.34
C GLY A 338 -14.53 -2.92 23.41
N ARG A 339 -13.92 -3.30 22.28
CA ARG A 339 -12.48 -3.53 22.21
C ARG A 339 -11.72 -2.22 22.19
N VAL A 340 -10.48 -2.26 22.65
CA VAL A 340 -9.62 -1.09 22.84
C VAL A 340 -8.31 -1.29 22.10
N TRP A 341 -7.88 -0.24 21.39
CA TRP A 341 -6.62 -0.26 20.66
C TRP A 341 -5.41 -0.04 21.58
N ILE A 342 -4.36 -0.82 21.35
CA ILE A 342 -3.05 -0.68 22.01
C ILE A 342 -1.93 -0.82 20.97
N VAL A 343 -0.77 -0.24 21.28
CA VAL A 343 0.44 -0.32 20.45
C VAL A 343 1.49 -1.19 21.13
N HIS A 344 2.33 -1.83 20.31
CA HIS A 344 3.48 -2.61 20.74
C HIS A 344 4.77 -1.90 20.29
N PRO A 345 5.44 -1.17 21.18
CA PRO A 345 6.63 -0.40 20.81
C PRO A 345 7.73 -1.27 20.19
N SER A 346 8.36 -0.79 19.13
CA SER A 346 9.49 -1.45 18.46
C SER A 346 10.58 -1.81 19.47
N ASN A 347 10.95 -3.08 19.50
CA ASN A 347 11.92 -3.66 20.45
C ASN A 347 11.57 -3.42 21.94
N GLY A 348 10.31 -3.17 22.27
CA GLY A 348 9.86 -2.90 23.64
C GLY A 348 10.43 -1.61 24.23
N PHE A 349 10.55 -0.56 23.39
CA PHE A 349 11.09 0.74 23.80
C PHE A 349 10.48 1.24 25.12
N GLY A 350 11.32 1.78 26.00
CA GLY A 350 10.91 2.23 27.33
C GLY A 350 10.48 1.11 28.30
N GLY A 351 10.73 -0.15 27.95
CA GLY A 351 10.37 -1.32 28.76
C GLY A 351 8.88 -1.69 28.68
N TYR A 352 8.20 -1.28 27.61
CA TYR A 352 6.79 -1.58 27.40
C TYR A 352 6.64 -2.75 26.41
N SER A 353 5.90 -3.80 26.81
CA SER A 353 5.44 -4.83 25.88
C SER A 353 4.23 -4.37 25.06
N ALA A 354 3.39 -3.53 25.67
CA ALA A 354 2.30 -2.83 25.02
C ALA A 354 1.94 -1.59 25.84
N THR A 355 1.37 -0.57 25.19
CA THR A 355 0.89 0.65 25.85
C THR A 355 -0.15 1.35 24.97
N PHE A 356 -0.57 2.55 25.37
CA PHE A 356 -1.40 3.43 24.56
C PHE A 356 -0.54 4.47 23.81
N PRO A 357 -0.92 4.88 22.58
CA PRO A 357 -0.23 5.95 21.84
C PRO A 357 -0.08 7.23 22.64
N LYS A 358 1.12 7.81 22.65
CA LYS A 358 1.45 9.00 23.45
C LYS A 358 2.86 9.51 23.21
N GLY A 359 2.95 10.82 22.99
CA GLY A 359 4.21 11.54 22.87
C GLY A 359 4.21 12.89 23.56
N ARG A 360 5.33 13.58 23.40
CA ARG A 360 5.60 14.85 24.10
C ARG A 360 4.97 16.01 23.34
N VAL A 361 4.57 17.03 24.10
CA VAL A 361 4.24 18.32 23.49
C VAL A 361 5.55 18.92 22.98
N ASP A 362 5.57 19.29 21.70
CA ASP A 362 6.68 19.99 21.08
C ASP A 362 6.87 21.41 21.64
N ALA A 363 7.98 22.05 21.25
CA ALA A 363 8.26 23.42 21.65
C ALA A 363 7.30 24.45 21.00
N ALA A 364 6.61 24.08 19.91
CA ALA A 364 5.63 24.92 19.23
C ALA A 364 4.32 25.05 20.03
N GLY A 365 4.10 24.15 21.01
CA GLY A 365 3.03 24.26 21.99
C GLY A 365 1.67 23.87 21.43
N LEU A 366 1.61 22.74 20.72
CA LEU A 366 0.33 22.18 20.26
C LEU A 366 -0.66 21.95 21.41
N PRO A 367 -1.98 22.11 21.16
CA PRO A 367 -3.01 21.67 22.09
C PRO A 367 -2.83 20.20 22.47
N LEU A 368 -3.07 19.85 23.73
CA LEU A 368 -2.88 18.47 24.21
C LEU A 368 -3.75 17.47 23.44
N GLN A 369 -4.98 17.85 23.05
CA GLN A 369 -5.82 16.99 22.21
C GLN A 369 -5.23 16.78 20.81
N ALA A 370 -4.68 17.83 20.18
CA ALA A 370 -4.01 17.72 18.89
C ALA A 370 -2.80 16.78 18.95
N VAL A 371 -1.98 16.89 20.01
CA VAL A 371 -0.87 15.95 20.24
C VAL A 371 -1.41 14.53 20.37
N ALA A 372 -2.43 14.28 21.20
CA ALA A 372 -2.98 12.94 21.35
C ALA A 372 -3.49 12.33 20.03
N ILE A 373 -4.10 13.14 19.15
CA ILE A 373 -4.56 12.69 17.82
C ILE A 373 -3.38 12.40 16.88
N ARG A 374 -2.34 13.25 16.89
CA ARG A 374 -1.11 13.03 16.10
C ARG A 374 -0.44 11.71 16.49
N GLU A 375 -0.26 11.49 17.78
CA GLU A 375 0.41 10.28 18.29
C GLU A 375 -0.43 9.02 18.01
N ALA A 376 -1.76 9.13 17.95
CA ALA A 376 -2.63 8.04 17.50
C ALA A 376 -2.30 7.62 16.05
N LEU A 377 -2.10 8.59 15.16
CA LEU A 377 -1.71 8.31 13.78
C LEU A 377 -0.27 7.76 13.73
N GLU A 378 0.68 8.45 14.36
CA GLU A 378 2.10 8.11 14.28
C GLU A 378 2.39 6.72 14.88
N GLU A 379 1.91 6.42 16.08
CA GLU A 379 2.22 5.15 16.74
C GLU A 379 1.25 4.01 16.33
N SER A 380 0.05 4.30 15.84
CA SER A 380 -0.97 3.27 15.59
C SER A 380 -1.66 3.30 14.23
N GLY A 381 -1.36 4.26 13.36
CA GLY A 381 -2.03 4.40 12.06
C GLY A 381 -3.49 4.85 12.12
N LEU A 382 -4.00 5.17 13.32
CA LEU A 382 -5.42 5.46 13.56
C LEU A 382 -5.74 6.94 13.41
N GLN A 383 -6.87 7.24 12.75
CA GLN A 383 -7.51 8.53 12.81
C GLN A 383 -8.61 8.50 13.87
N VAL A 384 -8.56 9.42 14.83
CA VAL A 384 -9.39 9.36 16.03
C VAL A 384 -10.11 10.67 16.31
N GLN A 385 -11.26 10.57 16.99
CA GLN A 385 -11.98 11.70 17.55
C GLN A 385 -12.06 11.57 19.07
N ILE A 386 -11.64 12.62 19.77
CA ILE A 386 -11.72 12.73 21.22
C ILE A 386 -13.19 12.75 21.66
N THR A 387 -13.51 11.94 22.66
CA THR A 387 -14.85 11.82 23.26
C THR A 387 -14.88 12.22 24.72
N GLY A 388 -13.73 12.39 25.37
CA GLY A 388 -13.66 12.87 26.74
C GLY A 388 -12.26 12.85 27.36
N PHE A 389 -12.16 13.42 28.55
CA PHE A 389 -10.97 13.29 29.41
C PHE A 389 -10.95 11.91 30.08
N LEU A 390 -9.79 11.25 30.10
CA LEU A 390 -9.62 9.98 30.82
C LEU A 390 -8.89 10.18 32.15
N ALA A 391 -7.62 10.58 32.09
CA ALA A 391 -6.77 10.71 33.27
C ALA A 391 -5.46 11.43 32.95
N ASP A 392 -4.83 12.01 33.98
CA ASP A 392 -3.43 12.43 33.93
C ASP A 392 -2.54 11.36 34.59
N SER A 393 -1.55 10.86 33.87
CA SER A 393 -0.64 9.81 34.33
C SER A 393 0.79 10.33 34.54
N GLN A 394 1.37 9.99 35.68
CA GLN A 394 2.74 10.35 36.05
C GLN A 394 3.73 9.31 35.53
N ARG A 395 4.39 9.61 34.41
CA ARG A 395 5.46 8.79 33.84
C ARG A 395 6.83 9.21 34.41
N THR A 396 7.89 8.55 33.97
CA THR A 396 9.26 8.81 34.43
C THR A 396 9.71 10.23 34.06
N MET A 397 9.62 10.59 32.78
CA MET A 397 10.08 11.89 32.24
C MET A 397 8.95 12.85 31.89
N THR A 398 7.70 12.37 31.91
CA THR A 398 6.54 13.16 31.48
C THR A 398 5.40 13.09 32.48
N THR A 399 4.58 14.12 32.49
CA THR A 399 3.18 14.01 32.89
C THR A 399 2.37 13.92 31.61
N THR A 400 1.61 12.84 31.44
CA THR A 400 0.85 12.57 30.21
C THR A 400 -0.64 12.68 30.47
N ARG A 401 -1.33 13.56 29.73
CA ARG A 401 -2.79 13.61 29.70
C ARG A 401 -3.34 12.59 28.71
N TYR A 402 -4.22 11.73 29.16
CA TYR A 402 -4.93 10.78 28.31
C TYR A 402 -6.37 11.20 28.08
N TYR A 403 -6.82 11.02 26.85
CA TYR A 403 -8.20 11.19 26.44
C TYR A 403 -8.84 9.85 26.07
N LEU A 404 -10.15 9.77 26.22
CA LEU A 404 -10.96 8.77 25.54
C LEU A 404 -11.20 9.24 24.11
N ALA A 405 -11.18 8.30 23.16
CA ALA A 405 -11.51 8.55 21.78
C ALA A 405 -12.22 7.37 21.13
N ARG A 406 -12.78 7.63 19.96
CA ARG A 406 -13.26 6.61 19.03
C ARG A 406 -12.50 6.70 17.71
N ARG A 407 -12.36 5.58 17.01
CA ARG A 407 -11.83 5.58 15.64
C ARG A 407 -12.84 6.23 14.71
N VAL A 408 -12.35 7.03 13.77
CA VAL A 408 -13.14 7.61 12.67
C VAL A 408 -12.54 7.30 11.29
N GLY A 409 -11.35 6.70 11.27
CA GLY A 409 -10.64 6.28 10.06
C GLY A 409 -9.25 5.76 10.40
N GLY A 410 -8.35 5.75 9.41
CA GLY A 410 -7.00 5.24 9.57
C GLY A 410 -6.89 3.73 9.37
N ASN A 411 -5.67 3.29 9.14
CA ASN A 411 -5.33 1.89 8.96
C ASN A 411 -4.19 1.53 9.91
N PRO A 412 -4.43 0.65 10.89
CA PRO A 412 -3.41 0.18 11.80
C PRO A 412 -2.13 -0.33 11.13
N ALA A 413 -2.20 -0.96 9.95
CA ALA A 413 -1.04 -1.43 9.21
C ALA A 413 -0.06 -0.29 8.81
N ASP A 414 -0.51 0.96 8.87
CA ASP A 414 0.29 2.16 8.57
C ASP A 414 1.11 2.69 9.75
N MET A 415 1.08 2.00 10.90
CA MET A 415 1.84 2.37 12.10
C MET A 415 3.29 2.80 11.77
N GLY A 416 3.72 3.89 12.41
CA GLY A 416 5.08 4.40 12.30
C GLY A 416 6.10 3.47 12.94
N TRP A 417 7.38 3.78 12.71
CA TRP A 417 8.52 2.96 13.13
C TRP A 417 8.62 2.73 14.65
N GLU A 418 7.97 3.57 15.45
CA GLU A 418 7.93 3.46 16.90
C GLU A 418 7.15 2.22 17.38
N SER A 419 6.28 1.66 16.53
CA SER A 419 5.46 0.48 16.83
C SER A 419 5.76 -0.65 15.86
N GLN A 420 5.97 -1.86 16.39
CA GLN A 420 6.14 -3.07 15.57
C GLN A 420 4.87 -3.91 15.46
N ALA A 421 3.80 -3.53 16.15
CA ALA A 421 2.45 -4.07 15.99
C ALA A 421 1.41 -3.16 16.65
N VAL A 422 0.16 -3.30 16.20
CA VAL A 422 -1.02 -2.67 16.79
C VAL A 422 -2.04 -3.76 17.07
N SER A 423 -2.65 -3.76 18.27
CA SER A 423 -3.66 -4.74 18.66
C SER A 423 -4.98 -4.09 19.02
N LEU A 424 -6.07 -4.74 18.64
CA LEU A 424 -7.42 -4.47 19.10
C LEU A 424 -7.80 -5.52 20.15
N VAL A 425 -7.97 -5.10 21.40
CA VAL A 425 -8.02 -6.01 22.56
C VAL A 425 -9.35 -5.89 23.29
N PRO A 426 -10.03 -7.02 23.63
CA PRO A 426 -11.19 -7.00 24.51
C PRO A 426 -10.87 -6.31 25.83
N ARG A 427 -11.77 -5.42 26.31
CA ARG A 427 -11.55 -4.67 27.55
C ARG A 427 -11.19 -5.56 28.74
N ALA A 428 -11.80 -6.74 28.85
CA ALA A 428 -11.51 -7.71 29.91
C ALA A 428 -10.09 -8.30 29.85
N ALA A 429 -9.45 -8.30 28.67
CA ALA A 429 -8.10 -8.81 28.46
C ALA A 429 -7.02 -7.72 28.62
N LEU A 430 -7.36 -6.42 28.60
CA LEU A 430 -6.36 -5.33 28.62
C LEU A 430 -5.33 -5.42 29.74
N ALA A 431 -5.73 -5.90 30.93
CA ALA A 431 -4.84 -6.01 32.08
C ALA A 431 -3.69 -7.02 31.86
N SER A 432 -3.83 -7.99 30.96
CA SER A 432 -2.74 -8.93 30.62
C SER A 432 -1.71 -8.34 29.66
N PHE A 433 -2.07 -7.29 28.90
CA PHE A 433 -1.18 -6.61 27.96
C PHE A 433 -0.47 -5.42 28.61
N LEU A 434 -1.21 -4.61 29.37
CA LEU A 434 -0.73 -3.38 30.00
C LEU A 434 -0.09 -3.67 31.36
N THR A 435 1.01 -4.43 31.32
CA THR A 435 1.71 -4.93 32.52
C THR A 435 2.59 -3.88 33.21
N ASN A 436 2.85 -2.76 32.54
CA ASN A 436 3.65 -1.69 33.12
C ASN A 436 2.85 -0.96 34.22
N SER A 437 3.43 -0.84 35.41
CA SER A 437 2.81 -0.15 36.56
C SER A 437 2.32 1.28 36.26
N LYS A 438 2.89 1.94 35.26
CA LYS A 438 2.51 3.30 34.85
C LYS A 438 1.16 3.35 34.11
N ASP A 439 0.68 2.23 33.59
CA ASP A 439 -0.64 2.10 32.93
C ASP A 439 -1.76 1.69 33.90
N ALA A 440 -1.42 1.25 35.12
CA ALA A 440 -2.41 0.86 36.14
C ALA A 440 -3.48 1.94 36.45
N PRO A 441 -3.15 3.25 36.52
CA PRO A 441 -4.16 4.29 36.68
C PRO A 441 -5.15 4.37 35.51
N LEU A 442 -4.69 4.11 34.29
CA LEU A 442 -5.52 4.11 33.08
C LEU A 442 -6.44 2.90 33.06
N LEU A 443 -5.91 1.70 33.33
CA LEU A 443 -6.72 0.49 33.49
C LEU A 443 -7.83 0.69 34.53
N LYS A 444 -7.50 1.29 35.69
CA LYS A 444 -8.49 1.58 36.73
C LYS A 444 -9.54 2.59 36.26
N ALA A 445 -9.20 3.53 35.39
CA ALA A 445 -10.15 4.49 34.85
C ALA A 445 -11.06 3.85 33.78
N LEU A 446 -10.54 2.92 32.98
CA LEU A 446 -11.29 2.21 31.92
C LEU A 446 -12.20 1.10 32.42
N LEU A 447 -11.91 0.55 33.61
CA LEU A 447 -12.67 -0.56 34.22
C LEU A 447 -13.69 -0.08 35.27
N LYS A 448 -13.88 1.22 35.41
CA LYS A 448 -14.99 1.81 36.17
C LYS A 448 -16.18 2.02 35.24
#